data_AF-D2I885-F1
#
_entry.id   AF-D2I885-F1
#
_cell.length_a   1.000
_cell.length_b   1.000
_cell.length_c   1.000
_cell.angle_alpha   90.00
_cell.angle_beta   90.00
_cell.angle_gamma   90.00
#
_symmetry.space_group_name_H-M   'P 1'
#
loop_
_entity.id
_entity.type
_entity.pdbx_description
1 polymer ?
#
loop_
_entity_poly.entity_id
_entity_poly.type
_entity_poly.pdbx_seq_one_letter_code
_entity_poly.pdbx_strand_id
1 'polypeptide(L)'
;SRCNQDETCKVYPLSGHYGRFQFDAFKFLRSLGSVYLQCKILICDSSDHQSRCNQGCVSRRKRDISSYKWKTDSVIGPIRLKKDRSASGNPGFQDQIHREETQNQPFNSLHLFSFMALALNVVIVAVLIARRFVNQRADYKYQKLQN
;
A
#
# COMPACT_ATOMS: atom_id res chain seq x y z
N SER A 1 -4.18 -32.29 2.37
CA SER A 1 -3.77 -32.43 0.95
C SER A 1 -2.30 -32.09 0.82
N ARG A 2 -1.52 -32.94 0.15
CA ARG A 2 -0.04 -32.95 0.10
C ARG A 2 0.44 -32.74 -1.35
N CYS A 3 -0.14 -31.74 -2.02
CA CYS A 3 -0.02 -31.54 -3.48
C CYS A 3 0.67 -30.20 -3.73
N ASN A 4 1.93 -30.11 -3.34
CA ASN A 4 2.68 -28.87 -3.44
C ASN A 4 3.23 -28.77 -4.87
N GLN A 5 2.85 -27.72 -5.58
CA GLN A 5 3.46 -27.41 -6.89
C GLN A 5 4.79 -26.66 -6.72
N ASP A 6 4.92 -25.92 -5.63
CA ASP A 6 6.15 -25.22 -5.25
C ASP A 6 7.00 -26.12 -4.36
N GLU A 7 8.24 -26.38 -4.79
CA GLU A 7 9.24 -27.18 -4.06
C GLU A 7 9.62 -26.58 -2.71
N THR A 8 9.51 -25.25 -2.56
CA THR A 8 9.81 -24.55 -1.30
C THR A 8 8.65 -24.62 -0.32
N CYS A 9 7.47 -25.06 -0.78
CA CYS A 9 6.28 -25.13 0.04
C CYS A 9 6.34 -26.33 1.01
N LYS A 10 6.20 -26.04 2.30
CA LYS A 10 6.05 -27.05 3.36
C LYS A 10 4.72 -26.82 4.07
N VAL A 11 3.91 -27.86 4.11
CA VAL A 11 2.60 -27.86 4.79
C VAL A 11 2.74 -28.59 6.11
N TYR A 12 2.39 -27.92 7.21
CA TYR A 12 2.41 -28.49 8.55
C TYR A 12 1.09 -29.19 8.87
N PRO A 13 1.10 -30.17 9.80
CA PRO A 13 -0.13 -30.77 10.30
C PRO A 13 -1.12 -29.71 10.81
N LEU A 14 -2.42 -29.97 10.61
CA LEU A 14 -3.47 -29.10 11.13
C LEU A 14 -3.39 -29.05 12.65
N SER A 15 -3.52 -27.86 13.21
CA SER A 15 -3.52 -27.62 14.65
C SER A 15 -4.87 -27.00 15.03
N GLY A 16 -5.81 -27.84 15.44
CA GLY A 16 -7.20 -27.43 15.68
C GLY A 16 -7.84 -26.90 14.39
N HIS A 17 -8.28 -25.63 14.42
CA HIS A 17 -8.95 -24.98 13.29
C HIS A 17 -8.01 -24.21 12.34
N TYR A 18 -6.69 -24.30 12.55
CA TYR A 18 -5.70 -23.55 11.76
C TYR A 18 -4.80 -24.49 10.94
N GLY A 19 -4.70 -24.20 9.65
CA GLY A 19 -3.69 -24.77 8.76
C GLY A 19 -2.46 -23.87 8.71
N ARG A 20 -1.26 -24.47 8.76
CA ARG A 20 0.00 -23.74 8.65
C ARG A 20 0.80 -24.24 7.45
N PHE A 21 1.40 -23.31 6.73
CA PHE A 21 2.29 -23.60 5.62
C PHE A 21 3.37 -22.52 5.53
N GLN A 22 4.47 -22.84 4.88
CA GLN A 22 5.54 -21.90 4.52
C GLN A 22 5.96 -22.12 3.07
N PHE A 23 6.47 -21.10 2.42
CA PHE A 23 7.00 -21.13 1.05
C PHE A 23 7.90 -19.90 0.80
N ASP A 24 8.77 -19.96 -0.21
CA ASP A 24 9.66 -18.85 -0.55
C ASP A 24 9.00 -17.93 -1.58
N ALA A 25 8.37 -16.85 -1.09
CA ALA A 25 7.56 -15.94 -1.91
C ALA A 25 8.32 -15.23 -3.06
N PHE A 26 9.65 -15.10 -2.98
CA PHE A 26 10.46 -14.35 -3.94
C PHE A 26 11.44 -15.21 -4.75
N LYS A 27 11.34 -16.55 -4.73
CA LYS A 27 12.24 -17.44 -5.49
C LYS A 27 12.23 -17.17 -7.00
N PHE A 28 11.09 -16.72 -7.55
CA PHE A 28 10.86 -16.61 -9.00
C PHE A 28 10.75 -15.19 -9.54
N LEU A 29 10.69 -14.18 -8.67
CA LEU A 29 10.34 -12.81 -9.06
C LEU A 29 11.57 -11.92 -9.09
N ARG A 30 12.40 -12.12 -10.12
CA ARG A 30 13.63 -11.35 -10.31
C ARG A 30 13.39 -9.85 -10.51
N SER A 31 12.21 -9.45 -11.00
CA SER A 31 11.89 -8.05 -11.37
C SER A 31 10.72 -7.42 -10.60
N LEU A 32 9.92 -8.20 -9.85
CA LEU A 32 8.75 -7.67 -9.15
C LEU A 32 9.05 -7.48 -7.66
N GLY A 33 8.95 -6.23 -7.19
CA GLY A 33 9.23 -5.85 -5.80
C GLY A 33 8.11 -6.14 -4.79
N SER A 34 7.00 -6.76 -5.24
CA SER A 34 5.90 -7.14 -4.37
C SER A 34 5.06 -8.29 -4.93
N VAL A 35 4.41 -9.04 -4.04
CA VAL A 35 3.47 -10.13 -4.37
C VAL A 35 2.19 -10.04 -3.57
N TYR A 36 1.13 -10.60 -4.13
CA TYR A 36 -0.12 -10.89 -3.43
C TYR A 36 -0.29 -12.40 -3.33
N LEU A 37 -0.67 -12.88 -2.15
CA LEU A 37 -0.95 -14.27 -1.88
C LEU A 37 -2.47 -14.45 -1.81
N GLN A 38 -3.03 -15.20 -2.76
CA GLN A 38 -4.44 -15.60 -2.72
C GLN A 38 -4.56 -17.04 -2.18
N CYS A 39 -5.37 -17.22 -1.14
CA CYS A 39 -5.68 -18.52 -0.55
C CYS A 39 -7.14 -18.88 -0.81
N LYS A 40 -7.38 -20.11 -1.29
CA LYS A 40 -8.72 -20.70 -1.38
C LYS A 40 -8.86 -21.76 -0.32
N ILE A 41 -9.78 -21.56 0.62
CA ILE A 41 -9.94 -22.37 1.82
C ILE A 41 -11.25 -23.14 1.71
N LEU A 42 -11.21 -24.42 2.08
CA LEU A 42 -12.35 -25.32 2.11
C LEU A 42 -12.47 -25.89 3.53
N ILE A 43 -13.67 -25.87 4.08
CA ILE A 43 -14.00 -26.52 5.35
C ILE A 43 -14.95 -27.66 5.04
N CYS A 44 -14.61 -28.87 5.49
CA CYS A 44 -15.44 -30.05 5.34
C CYS A 44 -15.98 -30.51 6.68
N ASP A 45 -17.06 -31.30 6.65
CA ASP A 45 -17.52 -32.01 7.83
C ASP A 45 -16.52 -33.11 8.19
N SER A 46 -16.22 -33.27 9.48
CA SER A 46 -15.33 -34.32 9.96
C SER A 46 -15.97 -35.71 9.85
N SER A 47 -17.31 -35.79 9.85
CA SER A 47 -18.03 -37.06 9.68
C SER A 47 -18.13 -37.53 8.23
N ASP A 48 -17.92 -36.63 7.26
CA ASP A 48 -17.99 -36.98 5.84
C ASP A 48 -16.63 -37.47 5.31
N HIS A 49 -16.45 -38.79 5.32
CA HIS A 49 -15.27 -39.45 4.78
C HIS A 49 -15.13 -39.30 3.26
N GLN A 50 -16.21 -39.00 2.54
CA GLN A 50 -16.20 -38.76 1.10
C GLN A 50 -15.97 -37.28 0.76
N SER A 51 -15.82 -36.42 1.76
CA SER A 51 -15.59 -34.98 1.57
C SER A 51 -14.30 -34.66 0.82
N ARG A 52 -14.26 -33.48 0.20
CA ARG A 52 -13.09 -32.99 -0.54
C ARG A 52 -11.81 -32.91 0.31
N CYS A 53 -11.94 -32.75 1.62
CA CYS A 53 -10.79 -32.66 2.52
C CYS A 53 -10.03 -33.99 2.66
N ASN A 54 -10.73 -35.12 2.52
CA ASN A 54 -10.15 -36.46 2.63
C ASN A 54 -9.62 -37.03 1.31
N GLN A 55 -10.06 -36.47 0.18
CA GLN A 55 -9.71 -36.95 -1.16
C GLN A 55 -8.27 -36.63 -1.62
N GLY A 56 -7.40 -36.06 -0.78
CA GLY A 56 -5.98 -35.88 -1.10
C GLY A 56 -5.68 -35.05 -2.37
N CYS A 57 -4.77 -35.52 -3.21
CA CYS A 57 -4.40 -34.91 -4.50
C CYS A 57 -5.16 -35.60 -5.64
N VAL A 58 -6.00 -34.87 -6.36
CA VAL A 58 -6.76 -35.44 -7.48
C VAL A 58 -6.31 -34.78 -8.78
N SER A 59 -5.73 -35.57 -9.71
CA SER A 59 -5.25 -35.06 -11.00
C SER A 59 -6.38 -34.79 -11.99
N ARG A 60 -7.47 -35.57 -11.93
CA ARG A 60 -8.64 -35.45 -12.80
C ARG A 60 -9.82 -34.85 -12.05
N ARG A 61 -10.11 -33.56 -12.29
CA ARG A 61 -11.35 -32.93 -11.79
C ARG A 61 -12.54 -33.51 -12.54
N LYS A 62 -13.32 -34.37 -11.88
CA LYS A 62 -14.75 -34.49 -12.21
C LYS A 62 -15.41 -33.13 -11.91
N ARG A 63 -16.43 -32.73 -12.68
CA ARG A 63 -17.22 -31.52 -12.36
C ARG A 63 -17.63 -31.57 -10.89
N ASP A 64 -17.44 -30.46 -10.19
CA ASP A 64 -17.49 -30.37 -8.73
C ASP A 64 -18.89 -30.81 -8.25
N ILE A 65 -18.95 -31.93 -7.54
CA ILE A 65 -20.09 -32.23 -6.67
C ILE A 65 -19.64 -31.69 -5.33
N SER A 66 -20.23 -30.56 -4.90
CA SER A 66 -19.81 -29.81 -3.72
C SER A 66 -19.85 -30.67 -2.46
N SER A 67 -18.73 -31.32 -2.12
CA SER A 67 -18.57 -32.13 -0.89
C SER A 67 -17.74 -31.39 0.17
N TYR A 68 -17.85 -30.06 0.20
CA TYR A 68 -17.35 -29.21 1.27
C TYR A 68 -18.54 -28.52 1.94
N LYS A 69 -18.40 -28.23 3.23
CA LYS A 69 -19.41 -27.53 4.02
C LYS A 69 -19.34 -26.02 3.79
N TRP A 70 -18.14 -25.48 3.63
CA TRP A 70 -17.91 -24.06 3.38
C TRP A 70 -16.65 -23.80 2.55
N LYS A 71 -16.65 -22.70 1.82
CA LYS A 71 -15.54 -22.25 0.97
C LYS A 71 -15.39 -20.74 1.05
N THR A 72 -14.16 -20.26 1.17
CA THR A 72 -13.83 -18.83 1.05
C THR A 72 -12.54 -18.64 0.30
N ASP A 73 -12.39 -17.44 -0.25
CA ASP A 73 -11.13 -16.95 -0.77
C ASP A 73 -10.63 -15.82 0.13
N SER A 74 -9.31 -15.68 0.29
CA SER A 74 -8.65 -14.62 1.05
C SER A 74 -7.42 -14.15 0.29
N VAL A 75 -7.10 -12.86 0.39
CA VAL A 75 -5.94 -12.26 -0.27
C VAL A 75 -5.10 -11.52 0.76
N ILE A 76 -3.80 -11.78 0.76
CA ILE A 76 -2.81 -11.16 1.64
C ILE A 76 -1.80 -10.42 0.77
N GLY A 77 -1.54 -9.14 1.06
CA GLY A 77 -0.51 -8.38 0.37
C GLY A 77 -0.69 -6.86 0.47
N PRO A 78 0.26 -6.10 -0.07
CA PRO A 78 1.46 -6.58 -0.78
C PRO A 78 2.57 -7.07 0.16
N ILE A 79 3.10 -8.26 -0.08
CA ILE A 79 4.32 -8.77 0.57
C ILE A 79 5.49 -8.24 -0.25
N ARG A 80 6.48 -7.62 0.39
CA ARG A 80 7.58 -6.91 -0.30
C ARG A 80 8.93 -7.47 0.11
N LEU A 81 9.84 -7.60 -0.85
CA LEU A 81 11.20 -8.05 -0.57
C LEU A 81 11.98 -6.92 0.10
N LYS A 82 12.60 -7.19 1.25
CA LYS A 82 13.53 -6.26 1.87
C LYS A 82 14.87 -6.33 1.12
N LYS A 83 15.25 -5.24 0.44
CA LYS A 83 16.54 -5.14 -0.26
C LYS A 83 17.64 -4.76 0.74
N ASP A 84 18.61 -5.64 0.93
CA ASP A 84 19.81 -5.32 1.71
C ASP A 84 20.70 -4.37 0.89
N ARG A 85 21.02 -3.21 1.48
CA ARG A 85 21.79 -2.15 0.81
C ARG A 85 23.25 -2.55 0.51
N SER A 86 23.74 -3.62 1.11
CA SER A 86 25.15 -4.03 1.06
C SER A 86 25.52 -4.94 -0.12
N ALA A 87 24.56 -5.44 -0.89
CA ALA A 87 24.78 -6.40 -1.99
C ALA A 87 24.50 -5.84 -3.39
N SER A 88 24.41 -4.51 -3.55
CA SER A 88 24.08 -3.88 -4.83
C SER A 88 25.35 -3.41 -5.56
N GLY A 89 26.09 -4.33 -6.15
CA GLY A 89 26.67 -4.05 -7.48
C GLY A 89 25.51 -3.94 -8.47
N ASN A 90 25.43 -2.85 -9.23
CA ASN A 90 24.33 -2.53 -10.15
C ASN A 90 23.86 -3.73 -11.00
N PRO A 91 22.54 -3.89 -11.16
CA PRO A 91 21.91 -3.41 -12.40
C PRO A 91 20.60 -2.63 -12.15
N GLY A 92 20.39 -1.58 -12.93
CA GLY A 92 19.25 -0.69 -12.85
C GLY A 92 17.91 -1.38 -13.09
N PHE A 93 17.01 -1.25 -12.12
CA PHE A 93 15.57 -1.29 -12.30
C PHE A 93 14.98 -0.23 -11.37
N GLN A 94 14.55 0.88 -11.96
CA GLN A 94 13.82 1.95 -11.28
C GLN A 94 12.43 1.41 -10.93
N ASP A 95 12.18 1.16 -9.65
CA ASP A 95 10.85 1.40 -9.12
C ASP A 95 10.97 2.02 -7.72
N GLN A 96 10.43 3.22 -7.61
CA GLN A 96 10.50 4.08 -6.46
C GLN A 96 9.45 3.61 -5.44
N ILE A 97 9.85 3.15 -4.25
CA ILE A 97 9.05 3.42 -3.05
C ILE A 97 9.92 4.02 -1.94
N HIS A 98 9.52 5.25 -1.65
CA HIS A 98 9.84 6.19 -0.58
C HIS A 98 10.26 5.54 0.75
N ARG A 99 11.40 6.02 1.23
CA ARG A 99 12.09 5.73 2.48
C ARG A 99 11.60 6.73 3.54
N GLU A 100 11.04 6.27 4.65
CA GLU A 100 11.07 7.08 5.88
C GLU A 100 12.48 6.94 6.47
N GLU A 101 13.29 7.99 6.33
CA GLU A 101 14.04 8.63 7.42
C GLU A 101 14.69 9.92 6.88
N THR A 102 14.48 11.02 7.62
CA THR A 102 14.69 12.44 7.29
C THR A 102 13.59 13.06 6.40
N GLN A 103 12.58 13.61 7.08
CA GLN A 103 11.54 14.55 6.65
C GLN A 103 11.94 15.40 5.43
N ASN A 104 11.71 14.89 4.22
CA ASN A 104 11.65 15.65 2.97
C ASN A 104 10.67 14.90 2.07
N GLN A 105 9.40 14.96 2.45
CA GLN A 105 8.28 14.56 1.61
C GLN A 105 8.38 15.38 0.32
N PRO A 106 8.19 14.79 -0.88
CA PRO A 106 8.03 15.59 -2.09
C PRO A 106 6.76 16.40 -1.85
N PHE A 107 6.93 17.66 -1.40
CA PHE A 107 5.83 18.57 -1.21
C PHE A 107 5.11 18.64 -2.55
N ASN A 108 3.95 17.99 -2.61
CA ASN A 108 3.09 17.94 -3.79
C ASN A 108 3.09 19.34 -4.39
N SER A 109 3.45 19.47 -5.66
CA SER A 109 3.58 20.77 -6.34
C SER A 109 2.36 21.67 -6.10
N LEU A 110 1.17 21.06 -5.97
CA LEU A 110 -0.09 21.69 -5.55
C LEU A 110 -0.03 22.41 -4.18
N HIS A 111 0.63 21.83 -3.19
CA HIS A 111 0.77 22.43 -1.86
C HIS A 111 1.71 23.64 -1.89
N LEU A 112 2.78 23.59 -2.69
CA LEU A 112 3.64 24.74 -2.95
C LEU A 112 2.87 25.85 -3.66
N PHE A 113 2.11 25.52 -4.71
CA PHE A 113 1.24 26.49 -5.38
C PHE A 113 0.19 27.09 -4.43
N SER A 114 -0.41 26.28 -3.57
CA SER A 114 -1.36 26.75 -2.55
C SER A 114 -0.73 27.73 -1.57
N PHE A 115 0.46 27.43 -1.04
CA PHE A 115 1.17 28.33 -0.14
C PHE A 115 1.61 29.62 -0.84
N MET A 116 2.13 29.53 -2.06
CA MET A 116 2.54 30.70 -2.84
C MET A 116 1.34 31.59 -3.17
N ALA A 117 0.20 31.01 -3.53
CA ALA A 117 -1.03 31.76 -3.78
C ALA A 117 -1.55 32.46 -2.51
N LEU A 118 -1.55 31.79 -1.37
CA LEU A 118 -1.94 32.39 -0.09
C LEU A 118 -1.03 33.56 0.30
N ALA A 119 0.29 33.36 0.19
CA ALA A 119 1.27 34.41 0.48
C ALA A 119 1.07 35.64 -0.41
N LEU A 120 0.83 35.44 -1.71
CA LEU A 120 0.59 36.52 -2.66
C LEU A 120 -0.68 37.32 -2.29
N ASN A 121 -1.76 36.64 -1.92
CA ASN A 121 -3.00 37.29 -1.50
C ASN A 121 -2.82 38.12 -0.22
N VAL A 122 -2.10 37.60 0.78
CA VAL A 122 -1.80 38.33 2.02
C VAL A 122 -0.99 39.60 1.74
N VAL A 123 0.03 39.52 0.87
CA VAL A 123 0.84 40.68 0.48
C VAL A 123 -0.01 41.73 -0.23
N ILE A 124 -0.89 41.33 -1.14
CA ILE A 124 -1.80 42.26 -1.83
C ILE A 124 -2.68 43.00 -0.82
N VAL A 125 -3.32 42.27 0.12
CA VAL A 125 -4.16 42.88 1.15
C VAL A 125 -3.35 43.82 2.04
N ALA A 126 -2.16 43.43 2.47
CA ALA A 126 -1.28 44.28 3.28
C ALA A 126 -0.89 45.57 2.54
N VAL A 127 -0.55 45.48 1.25
CA VAL A 127 -0.23 46.64 0.42
C VAL A 127 -1.45 47.54 0.24
N LEU A 128 -2.65 47.00 0.04
CA LEU A 128 -3.88 47.78 -0.05
C LEU A 128 -4.19 48.50 1.27
N ILE A 129 -4.03 47.83 2.41
CA ILE A 129 -4.20 48.44 3.74
C ILE A 129 -3.16 49.53 3.97
N ALA A 130 -1.89 49.26 3.67
CA ALA A 130 -0.82 50.25 3.81
C ALA A 130 -1.05 51.46 2.91
N ARG A 131 -1.44 51.26 1.64
CA ARG A 131 -1.80 52.35 0.73
C ARG A 131 -2.98 53.15 1.23
N ARG A 132 -4.03 52.50 1.73
CA ARG A 132 -5.18 53.18 2.35
C ARG A 132 -4.75 53.99 3.56
N PHE A 133 -3.90 53.44 4.42
CA PHE A 133 -3.41 54.12 5.61
C PHE A 133 -2.50 55.31 5.29
N VAL A 134 -1.64 55.19 4.27
CA VAL A 134 -0.80 56.29 3.79
C VAL A 134 -1.66 57.38 3.15
N ASN A 135 -2.64 57.03 2.32
CA ASN A 135 -3.56 58.01 1.73
C ASN A 135 -4.40 58.70 2.80
N GLN A 136 -4.97 57.97 3.76
CA GLN A 136 -5.71 58.57 4.88
C GLN A 136 -4.82 59.49 5.74
N ARG A 137 -3.55 59.11 5.95
CA ARG A 137 -2.59 60.00 6.63
C ARG A 137 -2.25 61.24 5.80
N ALA A 138 -2.16 61.12 4.49
CA ALA A 138 -1.96 62.26 3.61
C ALA A 138 -3.17 63.21 3.72
N ASP A 139 -4.39 62.69 3.59
CA ASP A 139 -5.64 63.46 3.71
C ASP A 139 -5.77 64.15 5.09
N TYR A 140 -5.48 63.41 6.18
CA TYR A 140 -5.46 63.99 7.54
C TYR A 140 -4.40 65.09 7.71
N LYS A 141 -3.23 64.93 7.06
CA LYS A 141 -2.15 65.92 7.12
C LYS A 141 -2.47 67.17 6.28
N TYR A 142 -3.16 67.02 5.14
CA TYR A 142 -3.66 68.15 4.35
C TYR A 142 -4.74 68.93 5.11
N GLN A 143 -5.66 68.25 5.80
CA GLN A 143 -6.73 68.90 6.57
C GLN A 143 -6.20 69.69 7.79
N LYS A 144 -5.08 69.27 8.39
CA LYS A 144 -4.42 70.00 9.49
C LYS A 144 -3.65 71.26 9.03
N LEU A 145 -3.37 71.42 7.74
CA LEU A 145 -2.67 72.59 7.19
C LEU A 145 -3.62 73.72 6.77
N GLN A 146 -4.95 73.47 6.73
CA GLN A 146 -5.97 74.42 6.30
C GLN A 146 -6.77 75.08 7.45
N ASN A 147 -6.42 74.79 8.71
CA ASN A 147 -6.98 75.43 9.92
C ASN A 147 -5.85 75.96 10.79
#